data_AF-A0A522EKH8-F1
#
_entry.id   AF-A0A522EKH8-F1
#
_cell.length_a   1.000
_cell.length_b   1.000
_cell.length_c   1.000
_cell.angle_alpha   90.00
_cell.angle_beta   90.00
_cell.angle_gamma   90.00
#
_symmetry.space_group_name_H-M   'P 1'
#
loop_
_entity.id
_entity.type
_entity.pdbx_description
1 polymer ?
#
loop_
_entity_poly.entity_id
_entity_poly.type
_entity_poly.pdbx_seq_one_letter_code
_entity_poly.pdbx_strand_id
1 'polypeptide(L)'
;MNQYTQEPKLTDGKLIWEACPPASLDPEVISCVEKPFAAGGGIHLIRGNLGRGISKVSAVSEDHQIVEAPAVVFDDQDEMMAAFKRGELEHDFVAVIRFQGPKSNGMPELHKLTPALGLLQDKGFKVALLTDGRMSGASGKVPSAIHMYPECANGGPLAKVRNGDMIYLNIKTGEVNVLVDETEFNGRLPEENSAKNHHIGMGREMFGGFRQGATTAETGASNLFVID
;
A
#
# COMPACT_ATOMS: atom_id res chain seq x y z
N MET A 1 -16.80 -26.59 11.16
CA MET A 1 -15.88 -25.59 11.75
C MET A 1 -15.72 -25.70 13.26
N ASN A 2 -16.70 -26.19 14.04
CA ASN A 2 -16.59 -26.28 15.51
C ASN A 2 -15.34 -27.02 16.03
N GLN A 3 -14.81 -27.99 15.29
CA GLN A 3 -13.54 -28.65 15.64
C GLN A 3 -12.35 -27.68 15.71
N TYR A 4 -12.38 -26.55 15.00
CA TYR A 4 -11.34 -25.49 15.06
C TYR A 4 -11.47 -24.58 16.30
N THR A 5 -12.44 -24.84 17.18
CA THR A 5 -12.55 -24.17 18.49
C THR A 5 -11.88 -24.97 19.61
N GLN A 6 -11.12 -26.00 19.23
CA GLN A 6 -10.37 -26.86 20.14
C GLN A 6 -8.86 -26.63 19.98
N GLU A 7 -8.11 -26.83 21.07
CA GLU A 7 -6.65 -26.79 21.09
C GLU A 7 -6.07 -28.20 21.30
N PRO A 8 -4.95 -28.54 20.64
CA PRO A 8 -4.28 -29.81 20.86
C PRO A 8 -3.47 -29.77 22.15
N LYS A 9 -3.60 -30.81 22.98
CA LYS A 9 -2.78 -31.02 24.19
C LYS A 9 -2.17 -32.41 24.25
N LEU A 10 -1.06 -32.51 24.97
CA LEU A 10 -0.41 -33.77 25.27
C LEU A 10 -0.65 -34.14 26.73
N THR A 11 -1.47 -35.16 26.97
CA THR A 11 -1.80 -35.66 28.31
C THR A 11 -1.43 -37.13 28.39
N ASP A 12 -0.58 -37.52 29.36
CA ASP A 12 -0.06 -38.88 29.53
C ASP A 12 0.53 -39.49 28.24
N GLY A 13 1.23 -38.67 27.45
CA GLY A 13 1.84 -39.07 26.19
C GLY A 13 0.86 -39.28 25.03
N LYS A 14 -0.42 -38.90 25.19
CA LYS A 14 -1.44 -38.98 24.14
C LYS A 14 -1.88 -37.59 23.69
N LEU A 15 -2.00 -37.41 22.37
CA LEU A 15 -2.61 -36.23 21.78
C LEU A 15 -4.11 -36.26 22.04
N ILE A 16 -4.62 -35.22 22.68
CA ILE A 16 -6.04 -34.97 22.91
C ILE A 16 -6.42 -33.58 22.39
N TRP A 17 -7.71 -33.37 22.14
CA TRP A 17 -8.27 -32.08 21.75
C TRP A 17 -9.20 -31.59 22.86
N GLU A 18 -8.92 -30.40 23.36
CA GLU A 18 -9.71 -29.76 24.43
C GLU A 18 -10.35 -28.47 23.91
N ALA A 19 -11.47 -28.05 24.48
CA ALA A 19 -12.08 -26.78 24.10
C ALA A 19 -11.19 -25.59 24.48
N CYS A 20 -11.05 -24.63 23.57
CA CYS A 20 -10.40 -23.35 23.89
C CYS A 20 -11.21 -22.59 24.97
N PRO A 21 -10.57 -21.67 25.72
CA PRO A 21 -11.28 -20.82 26.68
C PRO A 21 -12.48 -20.11 26.05
N PRO A 22 -13.64 -20.06 26.74
CA PRO A 22 -14.86 -19.47 26.17
C PRO A 22 -14.84 -17.94 26.14
N ALA A 23 -13.85 -17.32 26.77
CA ALA A 23 -13.65 -15.88 26.83
C ALA A 23 -12.16 -15.55 26.71
N SER A 24 -11.86 -14.32 26.28
CA SER A 24 -10.48 -13.85 26.23
C SER A 24 -9.85 -13.77 27.61
N LEU A 25 -8.57 -14.12 27.68
CA LEU A 25 -7.74 -13.94 28.86
C LEU A 25 -7.22 -12.50 29.00
N ASP A 26 -7.19 -11.75 27.90
CA ASP A 26 -6.79 -10.35 27.85
C ASP A 26 -7.59 -9.61 26.75
N PRO A 27 -8.65 -8.89 27.11
CA PRO A 27 -9.48 -8.15 26.17
C PRO A 27 -8.76 -7.00 25.43
N GLU A 28 -7.59 -6.57 25.89
CA GLU A 28 -6.77 -5.56 25.20
C GLU A 28 -5.95 -6.18 24.05
N VAL A 29 -5.75 -7.50 24.05
CA VAL A 29 -5.02 -8.24 23.01
C VAL A 29 -5.97 -9.01 22.08
N ILE A 30 -6.94 -9.74 22.65
CA ILE A 30 -7.97 -10.48 21.90
C ILE A 30 -9.33 -10.06 22.46
N SER A 31 -10.13 -9.35 21.69
CA SER A 31 -11.48 -8.98 22.10
C SER A 31 -12.56 -9.94 21.57
N CYS A 32 -13.82 -9.72 21.94
CA CYS A 32 -14.98 -10.46 21.44
C CYS A 32 -15.73 -9.68 20.34
N VAL A 33 -16.63 -10.37 19.63
CA VAL A 33 -17.40 -9.80 18.52
C VAL A 33 -18.40 -8.73 18.97
N GLU A 34 -18.84 -8.77 20.23
CA GLU A 34 -19.74 -7.77 20.83
C GLU A 34 -19.00 -6.48 21.20
N LYS A 35 -17.69 -6.55 21.45
CA LYS A 35 -16.83 -5.40 21.79
C LYS A 35 -15.55 -5.40 20.95
N PRO A 36 -15.63 -5.33 19.62
CA PRO A 36 -14.44 -5.40 18.78
C PRO A 36 -13.57 -4.14 18.96
N PHE A 37 -12.28 -4.22 18.60
CA PHE A 37 -11.39 -3.05 18.61
C PHE A 37 -11.83 -1.97 17.62
N ALA A 38 -12.42 -2.38 16.50
CA ALA A 38 -13.00 -1.51 15.48
C ALA A 38 -14.19 -2.22 14.81
N ALA A 39 -15.14 -1.44 14.28
CA ALA A 39 -16.33 -1.98 13.61
C ALA A 39 -16.00 -2.69 12.28
N GLY A 40 -14.84 -2.44 11.68
CA GLY A 40 -14.39 -3.05 10.43
C GLY A 40 -12.95 -3.55 10.52
N GLY A 41 -12.57 -4.46 9.62
CA GLY A 41 -11.22 -5.08 9.58
C GLY A 41 -10.08 -4.16 9.16
N GLY A 42 -10.37 -2.89 8.85
CA GLY A 42 -9.36 -1.87 8.58
C GLY A 42 -8.67 -1.97 7.21
N ILE A 43 -9.20 -2.76 6.27
CA ILE A 43 -8.73 -2.83 4.88
C ILE A 43 -9.85 -2.34 3.96
N HIS A 44 -9.61 -1.27 3.23
CA HIS A 44 -10.57 -0.68 2.30
C HIS A 44 -10.07 -0.78 0.86
N LEU A 45 -10.97 -1.08 -0.07
CA LEU A 45 -10.74 -0.90 -1.50
C LEU A 45 -10.67 0.61 -1.78
N ILE A 46 -9.63 1.01 -2.50
CA ILE A 46 -9.49 2.36 -3.03
C ILE A 46 -9.72 2.31 -4.54
N ARG A 47 -10.48 3.26 -5.10
CA ARG A 47 -10.76 3.35 -6.53
C ARG A 47 -11.03 4.78 -7.00
N GLY A 48 -10.69 5.07 -8.24
CA GLY A 48 -11.02 6.33 -8.92
C GLY A 48 -10.27 6.46 -10.24
N ASN A 49 -10.06 7.67 -10.73
CA ASN A 49 -9.39 7.89 -12.03
C ASN A 49 -7.90 7.48 -12.02
N LEU A 50 -7.29 7.30 -10.83
CA LEU A 50 -5.93 6.78 -10.68
C LEU A 50 -5.85 5.25 -10.66
N GLY A 51 -6.97 4.56 -10.83
CA GLY A 51 -7.05 3.10 -10.84
C GLY A 51 -7.66 2.54 -9.56
N ARG A 52 -7.21 1.36 -9.14
CA ARG A 52 -7.72 0.63 -7.97
C ARG A 52 -6.58 0.12 -7.12
N GLY A 53 -6.77 0.05 -5.81
CA GLY A 53 -5.77 -0.42 -4.86
C GLY A 53 -6.38 -0.69 -3.50
N ILE A 54 -5.54 -0.78 -2.47
CA ILE A 54 -6.02 -1.00 -1.10
C ILE A 54 -5.43 0.04 -0.14
N SER A 55 -6.15 0.31 0.94
CA SER A 55 -5.67 1.11 2.06
C SER A 55 -5.89 0.38 3.38
N LYS A 56 -4.98 0.61 4.32
CA LYS A 56 -5.11 0.16 5.71
C LYS A 56 -5.51 1.35 6.57
N VAL A 57 -6.76 1.38 6.99
CA VAL A 57 -7.34 2.51 7.74
C VAL A 57 -7.25 2.32 9.26
N SER A 58 -6.93 1.12 9.73
CA SER A 58 -7.02 0.73 11.16
C SER A 58 -6.18 1.58 12.12
N ALA A 59 -5.07 2.16 11.66
CA ALA A 59 -4.19 2.99 12.48
C ALA A 59 -4.22 4.48 12.09
N VAL A 60 -5.06 4.88 11.13
CA VAL A 60 -5.16 6.27 10.65
C VAL A 60 -6.30 6.95 11.39
N SER A 61 -5.99 8.00 12.17
CA SER A 61 -7.00 8.79 12.87
C SER A 61 -7.95 9.47 11.90
N GLU A 62 -9.20 9.70 12.30
CA GLU A 62 -10.25 10.24 11.42
C GLU A 62 -9.85 11.54 10.71
N ASP A 63 -9.12 12.43 11.41
CA ASP A 63 -8.64 13.70 10.87
C ASP A 63 -7.62 13.56 9.72
N HIS A 64 -6.99 12.40 9.58
CA HIS A 64 -6.01 12.11 8.52
C HIS A 64 -6.57 11.18 7.42
N GLN A 65 -7.85 10.81 7.47
CA GLN A 65 -8.43 9.88 6.48
C GLN A 65 -8.75 10.53 5.12
N ILE A 66 -8.68 11.86 5.04
CA ILE A 66 -8.90 12.62 3.81
C ILE A 66 -7.71 13.55 3.60
N VAL A 67 -7.01 13.39 2.49
CA VAL A 67 -5.90 14.24 2.10
C VAL A 67 -6.15 14.75 0.69
N GLU A 68 -6.15 16.08 0.54
CA GLU A 68 -6.11 16.77 -0.74
C GLU A 68 -4.85 17.65 -0.76
N ALA A 69 -3.87 17.27 -1.55
CA ALA A 69 -2.56 17.91 -1.56
C ALA A 69 -1.83 17.69 -2.91
N PRO A 70 -0.87 18.57 -3.27
CA PRO A 70 -0.10 18.41 -4.50
C PRO A 70 0.77 17.14 -4.46
N ALA A 71 0.90 16.49 -5.61
CA ALA A 71 1.76 15.32 -5.77
C ALA A 71 3.24 15.69 -5.71
N VAL A 72 4.02 14.91 -4.97
CA VAL A 72 5.48 14.86 -5.09
C VAL A 72 5.85 13.45 -5.54
N VAL A 73 6.37 13.37 -6.76
CA VAL A 73 6.54 12.13 -7.52
C VAL A 73 7.99 11.65 -7.44
N PHE A 74 8.16 10.36 -7.14
CA PHE A 74 9.44 9.67 -7.10
C PHE A 74 9.31 8.31 -7.78
N ASP A 75 10.38 7.83 -8.39
CA ASP A 75 10.43 6.47 -8.97
C ASP A 75 11.20 5.50 -8.08
N ASP A 76 11.84 5.98 -7.02
CA ASP A 76 12.52 5.18 -6.01
C ASP A 76 12.31 5.73 -4.59
N GLN A 77 12.21 4.83 -3.59
CA GLN A 77 12.09 5.23 -2.19
C GLN A 77 13.32 6.01 -1.69
N ASP A 78 14.51 5.73 -2.22
CA ASP A 78 15.75 6.40 -1.83
C ASP A 78 15.79 7.85 -2.31
N GLU A 79 15.11 8.19 -3.41
CA GLU A 79 14.95 9.58 -3.88
C GLU A 79 14.09 10.40 -2.90
N MET A 80 12.96 9.83 -2.46
CA MET A 80 12.10 10.46 -1.45
C MET A 80 12.86 10.66 -0.14
N MET A 81 13.60 9.64 0.31
CA MET A 81 14.42 9.75 1.53
C MET A 81 15.52 10.80 1.40
N ALA A 82 16.09 10.98 0.20
CA ALA A 82 17.07 12.03 -0.05
C ALA A 82 16.41 13.42 -0.01
N ALA A 83 15.22 13.61 -0.62
CA ALA A 83 14.46 14.86 -0.55
C ALA A 83 14.06 15.22 0.89
N PHE A 84 13.59 14.23 1.66
CA PHE A 84 13.29 14.39 3.09
C PHE A 84 14.51 14.89 3.88
N LYS A 85 15.69 14.27 3.68
CA LYS A 85 16.94 14.69 4.34
C LYS A 85 17.39 16.10 3.96
N ARG A 86 17.04 16.58 2.76
CA ARG A 86 17.30 17.96 2.31
C ARG A 86 16.29 18.97 2.85
N GLY A 87 15.23 18.53 3.55
CA GLY A 87 14.18 19.40 4.08
C GLY A 87 13.18 19.88 3.02
N GLU A 88 13.14 19.23 1.86
CA GLU A 88 12.30 19.65 0.72
C GLU A 88 10.83 19.27 0.88
N LEU A 89 10.50 18.44 1.88
CA LEU A 89 9.16 17.85 2.07
C LEU A 89 8.38 18.44 3.25
N GLU A 90 8.79 19.60 3.77
CA GLU A 90 8.12 20.28 4.89
C GLU A 90 6.93 21.12 4.42
N HIS A 91 5.95 20.46 3.80
CA HIS A 91 4.68 21.04 3.36
C HIS A 91 3.61 19.93 3.22
N ASP A 92 2.38 20.29 2.86
CA ASP A 92 1.34 19.31 2.52
C ASP A 92 1.63 18.69 1.16
N PHE A 93 1.57 17.36 1.05
CA PHE A 93 1.75 16.66 -0.23
C PHE A 93 1.24 15.22 -0.23
N VAL A 94 1.01 14.69 -1.43
CA VAL A 94 0.86 13.25 -1.65
C VAL A 94 2.15 12.71 -2.27
N ALA A 95 2.85 11.85 -1.53
CA ALA A 95 4.00 11.12 -2.05
C ALA A 95 3.51 10.08 -3.06
N VAL A 96 3.94 10.20 -4.32
CA VAL A 96 3.60 9.23 -5.37
C VAL A 96 4.87 8.46 -5.73
N ILE A 97 4.93 7.20 -5.30
CA ILE A 97 6.09 6.33 -5.54
C ILE A 97 5.74 5.33 -6.63
N ARG A 98 6.29 5.55 -7.82
CA ARG A 98 5.95 4.81 -9.05
C ARG A 98 6.93 3.66 -9.30
N PHE A 99 6.54 2.76 -10.20
CA PHE A 99 7.38 1.66 -10.67
C PHE A 99 7.86 0.74 -9.55
N GLN A 100 7.01 0.52 -8.55
CA GLN A 100 7.24 -0.41 -7.44
C GLN A 100 6.33 -1.64 -7.54
N GLY A 101 5.59 -1.81 -8.65
CA GLY A 101 4.70 -2.94 -8.87
C GLY A 101 5.41 -4.27 -9.17
N PRO A 102 4.63 -5.36 -9.31
CA PRO A 102 5.15 -6.70 -9.60
C PRO A 102 6.05 -6.75 -10.84
N LYS A 103 5.60 -6.18 -11.97
CA LYS A 103 6.38 -6.19 -13.21
C LYS A 103 7.51 -5.16 -13.21
N SER A 104 7.37 -4.11 -12.41
CA SER A 104 8.35 -3.04 -12.33
C SER A 104 9.68 -3.52 -11.73
N ASN A 105 9.68 -3.97 -10.48
CA ASN A 105 10.90 -4.41 -9.78
C ASN A 105 10.67 -5.60 -8.83
N GLY A 106 9.58 -6.34 -9.01
CA GLY A 106 9.22 -7.49 -8.17
C GLY A 106 8.50 -7.12 -6.88
N MET A 107 7.98 -5.89 -6.77
CA MET A 107 7.18 -5.40 -5.64
C MET A 107 7.85 -5.57 -4.26
N PRO A 108 9.01 -4.92 -4.03
CA PRO A 108 9.66 -4.93 -2.72
C PRO A 108 8.83 -4.15 -1.69
N GLU A 109 9.09 -4.41 -0.40
CA GLU A 109 8.47 -3.64 0.68
C GLU A 109 9.25 -2.33 0.93
N LEU A 110 8.55 -1.19 0.78
CA LEU A 110 9.11 0.17 0.87
C LEU A 110 9.19 0.67 2.32
N HIS A 111 9.80 -0.11 3.21
CA HIS A 111 9.83 0.13 4.66
C HIS A 111 10.45 1.47 5.09
N LYS A 112 11.26 2.13 4.26
CA LYS A 112 11.96 3.37 4.63
C LYS A 112 11.03 4.59 4.68
N LEU A 113 9.87 4.55 4.01
CA LEU A 113 9.01 5.73 3.80
C LEU A 113 8.15 6.09 5.02
N THR A 114 7.64 5.09 5.74
CA THR A 114 6.67 5.31 6.84
C THR A 114 7.20 6.19 7.96
N PRO A 115 8.44 6.03 8.46
CA PRO A 115 8.95 6.89 9.54
C PRO A 115 9.08 8.36 9.12
N ALA A 116 9.56 8.63 7.89
CA ALA A 116 9.71 9.98 7.36
C ALA A 116 8.35 10.67 7.20
N LEU A 117 7.39 10.01 6.54
CA LEU A 117 6.04 10.55 6.39
C LEU A 117 5.33 10.72 7.74
N GLY A 118 5.51 9.77 8.66
CA GLY A 118 4.93 9.86 10.00
C GLY A 118 5.44 11.08 10.79
N LEU A 119 6.72 11.43 10.64
CA LEU A 119 7.28 12.63 11.26
C LEU A 119 6.71 13.91 10.65
N LEU A 120 6.52 13.95 9.33
CA LEU A 120 5.91 15.10 8.66
C LEU A 120 4.45 15.30 9.10
N GLN A 121 3.70 14.20 9.25
CA GLN A 121 2.35 14.25 9.82
C GLN A 121 2.35 14.76 11.27
N ASP A 122 3.31 14.33 12.10
CA ASP A 122 3.43 14.82 13.49
C ASP A 122 3.79 16.31 13.56
N LYS A 123 4.44 16.85 12.54
CA LYS A 123 4.68 18.30 12.38
C LYS A 123 3.43 19.08 11.97
N GLY A 124 2.32 18.38 11.68
CA GLY A 124 1.04 18.98 11.30
C GLY A 124 0.80 19.08 9.79
N PHE A 125 1.67 18.51 8.95
CA PHE A 125 1.46 18.50 7.51
C PHE A 125 0.46 17.40 7.10
N LYS A 126 -0.38 17.70 6.12
CA LYS A 126 -1.26 16.73 5.47
C LYS A 126 -0.45 15.94 4.45
N VAL A 127 -0.07 14.73 4.83
CA VAL A 127 0.73 13.85 3.99
C VAL A 127 0.02 12.52 3.71
N ALA A 128 0.17 12.03 2.49
CA ALA A 128 -0.33 10.71 2.08
C ALA A 128 0.68 9.99 1.17
N LEU A 129 0.48 8.69 0.98
CA LEU A 129 1.31 7.85 0.10
C LEU A 129 0.46 7.12 -0.95
N LEU A 130 0.82 7.23 -2.22
CA LEU A 130 0.29 6.43 -3.32
C LEU A 130 1.41 5.62 -3.96
N THR A 131 1.21 4.33 -4.17
CA THR A 131 2.18 3.49 -4.89
C THR A 131 1.53 2.27 -5.55
N ASP A 132 2.06 1.87 -6.69
CA ASP A 132 1.77 0.57 -7.32
C ASP A 132 2.51 -0.60 -6.64
N GLY A 133 3.42 -0.29 -5.71
CA GLY A 133 4.10 -1.25 -4.85
C GLY A 133 3.42 -1.47 -3.49
N ARG A 134 4.23 -1.86 -2.48
CA ARG A 134 3.72 -2.23 -1.15
C ARG A 134 4.57 -1.71 0.01
N MET A 135 3.95 -1.69 1.18
CA MET A 135 4.58 -1.39 2.47
C MET A 135 4.77 -2.67 3.30
N SER A 136 5.43 -2.58 4.46
CA SER A 136 5.83 -3.69 5.34
C SER A 136 4.69 -4.50 5.98
N GLY A 137 3.47 -4.43 5.45
CA GLY A 137 2.31 -5.16 5.98
C GLY A 137 1.74 -4.59 7.29
N ALA A 138 2.45 -3.73 8.02
CA ALA A 138 1.94 -3.06 9.20
C ALA A 138 0.95 -1.93 8.84
N SER A 139 0.00 -1.65 9.74
CA SER A 139 -0.83 -0.44 9.65
C SER A 139 -0.06 0.76 10.19
N GLY A 140 0.12 1.78 9.35
CA GLY A 140 0.73 3.04 9.73
C GLY A 140 -0.33 4.12 10.00
N LYS A 141 0.07 5.20 10.69
CA LYS A 141 -0.78 6.37 10.94
C LYS A 141 -0.95 7.31 9.75
N VAL A 142 -0.15 7.10 8.69
CA VAL A 142 -0.17 7.90 7.47
C VAL A 142 -1.16 7.25 6.48
N PRO A 143 -2.11 8.01 5.91
CA PRO A 143 -3.01 7.49 4.90
C PRO A 143 -2.24 7.04 3.65
N SER A 144 -2.51 5.83 3.18
CA SER A 144 -1.83 5.28 2.00
C SER A 144 -2.76 4.49 1.09
N ALA A 145 -2.59 4.62 -0.23
CA ALA A 145 -3.12 3.73 -1.23
C ALA A 145 -1.96 2.93 -1.85
N ILE A 146 -1.95 1.63 -1.60
CA ILE A 146 -0.90 0.70 -2.04
C ILE A 146 -1.49 -0.32 -3.02
N HIS A 147 -0.63 -1.06 -3.70
CA HIS A 147 -1.03 -2.06 -4.71
C HIS A 147 -1.88 -1.42 -5.82
N MET A 148 -1.63 -0.14 -6.11
CA MET A 148 -2.36 0.57 -7.15
C MET A 148 -2.16 -0.14 -8.50
N TYR A 149 -3.27 -0.40 -9.19
CA TYR A 149 -3.28 -1.03 -10.48
C TYR A 149 -4.27 -0.33 -11.44
N PRO A 150 -4.03 -0.36 -12.76
CA PRO A 150 -2.86 -0.94 -13.44
C PRO A 150 -1.53 -0.30 -13.00
N GLU A 151 -0.47 -1.11 -12.84
CA GLU A 151 0.83 -0.61 -12.36
C GLU A 151 1.51 0.31 -13.38
N CYS A 152 2.50 1.09 -12.93
CA CYS A 152 3.18 2.07 -13.77
C CYS A 152 3.94 1.42 -14.94
N ALA A 153 4.56 0.24 -14.75
CA ALA A 153 5.23 -0.48 -15.83
C ALA A 153 4.31 -0.93 -16.98
N ASN A 154 2.98 -0.98 -16.75
CA ASN A 154 1.99 -1.25 -17.79
C ASN A 154 1.32 0.03 -18.32
N GLY A 155 1.88 1.21 -18.02
CA GLY A 155 1.33 2.50 -18.45
C GLY A 155 0.06 2.91 -17.71
N GLY A 156 -0.15 2.39 -16.50
CA GLY A 156 -1.33 2.72 -15.69
C GLY A 156 -1.42 4.21 -15.32
N PRO A 157 -2.59 4.70 -14.88
CA PRO A 157 -2.83 6.12 -14.62
C PRO A 157 -1.82 6.77 -13.68
N LEU A 158 -1.34 6.04 -12.67
CA LEU A 158 -0.35 6.55 -11.71
C LEU A 158 0.97 6.96 -12.38
N ALA A 159 1.33 6.37 -13.54
CA ALA A 159 2.51 6.77 -14.31
C ALA A 159 2.38 8.13 -15.01
N LYS A 160 1.16 8.67 -15.15
CA LYS A 160 0.87 9.96 -15.80
C LYS A 160 0.85 11.14 -14.81
N VAL A 161 0.91 10.84 -13.52
CA VAL A 161 0.95 11.84 -12.45
C VAL A 161 2.29 12.57 -12.49
N ARG A 162 2.23 13.90 -12.35
CA ARG A 162 3.35 14.83 -12.37
C ARG A 162 3.42 15.60 -11.06
N ASN A 163 4.61 16.11 -10.75
CA ASN A 163 4.79 17.00 -9.60
C ASN A 163 3.83 18.19 -9.66
N GLY A 164 3.16 18.47 -8.54
CA GLY A 164 2.20 19.57 -8.41
C GLY A 164 0.76 19.24 -8.82
N ASP A 165 0.50 18.08 -9.46
CA ASP A 165 -0.88 17.65 -9.69
C ASP A 165 -1.62 17.49 -8.36
N MET A 166 -2.80 18.07 -8.22
CA MET A 166 -3.58 17.94 -6.99
C MET A 166 -4.16 16.52 -6.90
N ILE A 167 -3.95 15.83 -5.79
CA ILE A 167 -4.50 14.50 -5.54
C ILE A 167 -5.47 14.56 -4.37
N TYR A 168 -6.66 14.01 -4.59
CA TYR A 168 -7.66 13.75 -3.55
C TYR A 168 -7.64 12.26 -3.19
N LEU A 169 -7.26 11.95 -1.96
CA LEU A 169 -7.32 10.62 -1.36
C LEU A 169 -8.29 10.63 -0.19
N ASN A 170 -9.35 9.82 -0.27
CA ASN A 170 -10.28 9.59 0.82
C ASN A 170 -10.34 8.09 1.14
N ILE A 171 -9.60 7.68 2.17
CA ILE A 171 -9.53 6.27 2.58
C ILE A 171 -10.79 5.83 3.36
N LYS A 172 -11.61 6.78 3.81
CA LYS A 172 -12.89 6.51 4.47
C LYS A 172 -13.95 6.05 3.46
N THR A 173 -14.07 6.73 2.32
CA THR A 173 -15.02 6.38 1.24
C THR A 173 -14.42 5.45 0.18
N GLY A 174 -13.09 5.35 0.14
CA GLY A 174 -12.36 4.53 -0.82
C GLY A 174 -12.10 5.22 -2.15
N GLU A 175 -11.96 6.54 -2.16
CA GLU A 175 -11.77 7.33 -3.38
C GLU A 175 -10.30 7.75 -3.55
N VAL A 176 -9.78 7.65 -4.78
CA VAL A 176 -8.47 8.19 -5.17
C VAL A 176 -8.54 8.83 -6.54
N ASN A 177 -8.33 10.14 -6.59
CA ASN A 177 -8.40 10.88 -7.84
C ASN A 177 -7.26 11.90 -7.96
N VAL A 178 -6.76 12.06 -9.18
CA VAL A 178 -6.02 13.26 -9.57
C VAL A 178 -7.01 14.30 -10.08
N LEU A 179 -6.92 15.53 -9.58
CA LEU A 179 -7.80 16.66 -9.91
C LEU A 179 -7.22 17.48 -11.06
N VAL A 180 -6.96 16.79 -12.17
CA VAL A 180 -6.59 17.37 -13.46
C VAL A 180 -7.78 17.17 -14.40
N ASP A 181 -7.98 18.10 -15.33
CA ASP A 181 -9.00 17.94 -16.37
C ASP A 181 -8.87 16.57 -17.05
N GLU A 182 -10.00 15.87 -17.25
CA GLU A 182 -9.99 14.50 -17.74
C GLU A 182 -9.39 14.41 -19.15
N THR A 183 -9.64 15.39 -20.02
CA THR A 183 -9.09 15.43 -21.38
C THR A 183 -7.58 15.64 -21.32
N GLU A 184 -7.12 16.57 -20.49
CA GLU A 184 -5.69 16.81 -20.27
C GLU A 184 -5.00 15.55 -19.74
N PHE A 185 -5.52 14.96 -18.66
CA PHE A 185 -4.90 13.81 -18.00
C PHE A 185 -4.88 12.57 -18.90
N ASN A 186 -5.98 12.30 -19.62
CA ASN A 186 -6.04 11.19 -20.57
C ASN A 186 -5.08 11.38 -21.74
N GLY A 187 -4.86 12.62 -22.18
CA GLY A 187 -3.90 12.99 -23.23
C GLY A 187 -2.43 12.86 -22.82
N ARG A 188 -2.11 12.75 -21.52
CA ARG A 188 -0.73 12.54 -21.06
C ARG A 188 -0.22 11.15 -21.43
N LEU A 189 1.02 11.10 -21.89
CA LEU A 189 1.79 9.87 -21.97
C LEU A 189 2.28 9.49 -20.57
N PRO A 190 2.31 8.19 -20.23
CA PRO A 190 3.02 7.71 -19.04
C PRO A 190 4.47 8.20 -19.05
N GLU A 191 4.96 8.70 -17.91
CA GLU A 191 6.38 9.03 -17.75
C GLU A 191 7.21 7.75 -17.81
N GLU A 192 8.47 7.85 -18.23
CA GLU A 192 9.39 6.71 -18.21
C GLU A 192 9.93 6.47 -16.80
N ASN A 193 10.24 5.21 -16.49
CA ASN A 193 10.88 4.86 -15.23
C ASN A 193 12.32 5.42 -15.20
N SER A 194 12.55 6.42 -14.35
CA SER A 194 13.87 7.01 -14.17
C SER A 194 14.79 6.15 -13.29
N ALA A 195 14.24 5.25 -12.47
CA ALA A 195 15.00 4.35 -11.61
C ALA A 195 15.67 3.23 -12.44
N LYS A 196 17.00 3.12 -12.31
CA LYS A 196 17.82 2.15 -13.06
C LYS A 196 18.36 1.05 -12.15
N ASN A 197 18.86 -0.03 -12.74
CA ASN A 197 19.58 -1.11 -12.06
C ASN A 197 18.74 -2.04 -11.14
N HIS A 198 17.41 -2.04 -11.29
CA HIS A 198 16.54 -2.99 -10.58
C HIS A 198 16.44 -4.37 -11.24
N HIS A 199 16.94 -4.52 -12.47
CA HIS A 199 16.77 -5.76 -13.24
C HIS A 199 18.03 -6.63 -13.33
N ILE A 200 19.20 -6.11 -12.93
CA ILE A 200 20.50 -6.78 -13.05
C ILE A 200 21.21 -6.80 -11.70
N GLY A 201 21.97 -7.85 -11.41
CA GLY A 201 22.74 -8.03 -10.19
C GLY A 201 21.94 -8.76 -9.12
N MET A 202 22.63 -9.39 -8.17
CA MET A 202 22.03 -10.26 -7.15
C MET A 202 21.20 -11.41 -7.74
N GLY A 203 21.49 -11.84 -8.98
CA GLY A 203 20.75 -12.88 -9.69
C GLY A 203 19.41 -12.44 -10.29
N ARG A 204 19.08 -11.14 -10.25
CA ARG A 204 17.78 -10.60 -10.74
C ARG A 204 17.57 -10.82 -12.24
N GLU A 205 18.65 -10.97 -12.99
CA GLU A 205 18.68 -11.35 -14.40
C GLU A 205 18.03 -12.72 -14.66
N MET A 206 18.10 -13.67 -13.71
CA MET A 206 17.46 -14.98 -13.84
C MET A 206 15.93 -14.92 -13.72
N PHE A 207 15.39 -13.85 -13.16
CA PHE A 207 13.96 -13.69 -12.88
C PHE A 207 13.25 -12.74 -13.83
N GLY A 208 13.89 -12.30 -14.91
CA GLY A 208 13.30 -11.37 -15.88
C GLY A 208 11.96 -11.85 -16.46
N GLY A 209 11.89 -13.12 -16.87
CA GLY A 209 10.66 -13.73 -17.38
C GLY A 209 9.53 -13.78 -16.34
N PHE A 210 9.84 -14.19 -15.10
CA PHE A 210 8.88 -14.19 -13.98
C PHE A 210 8.42 -12.77 -13.62
N ARG A 211 9.29 -11.76 -13.75
CA ARG A 211 8.89 -10.38 -13.50
C ARG A 211 7.89 -9.90 -14.56
N GLN A 212 8.19 -10.13 -15.85
CA GLN A 212 7.33 -9.73 -16.96
C GLN A 212 5.99 -10.49 -17.00
N GLY A 213 6.01 -11.76 -16.57
CA GLY A 213 4.85 -12.66 -16.55
C GLY A 213 3.90 -12.46 -15.36
N ALA A 214 4.27 -11.66 -14.36
CA ALA A 214 3.45 -11.49 -13.16
C ALA A 214 2.07 -10.88 -13.48
N THR A 215 1.00 -11.39 -12.89
CA THR A 215 -0.32 -10.77 -12.95
C THR A 215 -0.39 -9.49 -12.11
N THR A 216 -1.53 -8.81 -12.11
CA THR A 216 -1.72 -7.58 -11.31
C THR A 216 -1.72 -7.89 -9.81
N ALA A 217 -1.45 -6.88 -8.99
CA ALA A 217 -1.54 -7.04 -7.53
C ALA A 217 -2.94 -7.46 -7.06
N GLU A 218 -4.02 -7.01 -7.73
CA GLU A 218 -5.39 -7.43 -7.40
C GLU A 218 -5.63 -8.93 -7.63
N THR A 219 -4.94 -9.50 -8.61
CA THR A 219 -5.05 -10.92 -8.98
C THR A 219 -3.92 -11.77 -8.38
N GLY A 220 -3.28 -11.24 -7.34
CA GLY A 220 -2.30 -11.96 -6.52
C GLY A 220 -0.86 -11.91 -7.00
N ALA A 221 -0.53 -11.09 -8.01
CA ALA A 221 0.83 -11.00 -8.58
C ALA A 221 1.42 -12.38 -8.95
N SER A 222 0.58 -13.26 -9.49
CA SER A 222 0.90 -14.65 -9.79
C SER A 222 1.70 -14.78 -11.08
N ASN A 223 2.52 -15.82 -11.18
CA ASN A 223 3.20 -16.23 -12.41
C ASN A 223 2.69 -17.58 -12.94
N LEU A 224 1.70 -18.16 -12.27
CA LEU A 224 1.29 -19.56 -12.47
C LEU A 224 -0.08 -19.70 -13.11
N PHE A 225 -0.97 -18.73 -12.86
CA PHE A 225 -2.36 -18.81 -13.26
C PHE A 225 -2.67 -17.70 -14.26
N VAL A 226 -3.24 -18.09 -15.39
CA VAL A 226 -3.86 -17.15 -16.32
C VAL A 226 -5.18 -16.73 -15.70
N ILE A 227 -5.46 -15.42 -15.67
CA ILE A 227 -6.79 -14.91 -15.32
C ILE A 227 -7.63 -15.06 -16.58
N ASP A 228 -8.66 -15.90 -16.50
CA ASP A 228 -9.68 -16.09 -17.54
C ASP A 228 -10.70 -14.94 -17.58
#